data_AF-A0A1F7BJE5-F1
#
_entry.id   AF-A0A1F7BJE5-F1
#
_cell.length_a   1.000
_cell.length_b   1.000
_cell.length_c   1.000
_cell.angle_alpha   90.00
_cell.angle_beta   90.00
_cell.angle_gamma   90.00
#
_symmetry.space_group_name_H-M   'P 1'
#
loop_
_entity.id
_entity.type
_entity.pdbx_description
1 polymer ?
#
loop_
_entity_poly.entity_id
_entity_poly.type
_entity_poly.pdbx_seq_one_letter_code
_entity_poly.pdbx_strand_id
1 'polypeptide(L)'
;MHTNIDTVKKGIEESLLLSPERKKSLRALLADLTPEGLTALGNLLLQEPTRIAAAMERVVGHAIADGNTEWLKNLEGYLRDAARSLRRASEGATDNDEANQLDHFFDAAA
;
A
#
# COMPACT_ATOMS: atom_id res chain seq x y z
N MET A 1 -14.18 1.52 18.69
CA MET A 1 -12.97 2.34 18.51
C MET A 1 -13.36 3.44 17.54
N HIS A 2 -13.26 4.72 17.93
CA HIS A 2 -13.57 5.83 17.02
C HIS A 2 -12.32 6.09 16.19
N THR A 3 -12.34 5.77 14.89
CA THR A 3 -11.17 5.94 14.03
C THR A 3 -11.21 7.35 13.44
N ASN A 4 -10.19 8.16 13.72
CA ASN A 4 -10.10 9.50 13.17
C ASN A 4 -9.54 9.49 11.73
N ILE A 5 -9.78 10.57 10.99
CA ILE A 5 -9.39 10.69 9.59
C ILE A 5 -7.86 10.55 9.39
N ASP A 6 -7.05 10.96 10.35
CA ASP A 6 -5.59 10.87 10.27
C ASP A 6 -5.09 9.43 10.41
N THR A 7 -5.73 8.63 11.26
CA THR A 7 -5.45 7.18 11.37
C THR A 7 -5.79 6.48 10.06
N VAL A 8 -6.90 6.86 9.42
CA VAL A 8 -7.29 6.31 8.11
C VAL A 8 -6.29 6.73 7.03
N LYS A 9 -5.88 8.02 6.99
CA LYS A 9 -4.85 8.50 6.05
C LYS A 9 -3.55 7.73 6.20
N LYS A 10 -3.11 7.51 7.44
CA LYS A 10 -1.91 6.73 7.73
C LYS A 10 -2.06 5.28 7.26
N GLY A 11 -3.20 4.64 7.56
CA GLY A 11 -3.49 3.28 7.10
C GLY A 11 -3.52 3.14 5.57
N ILE A 12 -3.99 4.16 4.84
CA ILE A 12 -3.95 4.17 3.37
C ILE A 12 -2.51 4.18 2.87
N GLU A 13 -1.63 4.98 3.48
CA GLU A 13 -0.22 5.05 3.08
C GLU A 13 0.53 3.77 3.36
N GLU A 14 0.27 3.18 4.52
CA GLU A 14 0.94 1.96 4.98
C GLU A 14 0.36 0.71 4.31
N SER A 15 -0.79 0.81 3.65
CA SER A 15 -1.39 -0.32 2.91
C SER A 15 -0.43 -0.86 1.85
N LEU A 16 -0.24 -2.17 1.90
CA LEU A 16 0.55 -2.96 0.95
C LEU A 16 -0.31 -3.43 -0.23
N LEU A 17 -1.64 -3.43 -0.07
CA LEU A 17 -2.59 -3.86 -1.10
C LEU A 17 -3.05 -2.75 -2.04
N LEU A 18 -2.94 -1.49 -1.63
CA LEU A 18 -3.35 -0.35 -2.44
C LEU A 18 -2.23 0.13 -3.36
N SER A 19 -2.54 0.33 -4.64
CA SER A 19 -1.65 1.02 -5.59
C SER A 19 -1.60 2.53 -5.30
N PRO A 20 -0.55 3.25 -5.74
CA PRO A 20 -0.44 4.71 -5.54
C PRO A 20 -1.68 5.48 -6.00
N GLU A 21 -2.20 5.17 -7.20
CA GLU A 21 -3.42 5.80 -7.72
C GLU A 21 -4.64 5.54 -6.83
N ARG A 22 -4.79 4.32 -6.31
CA ARG A 22 -5.88 3.99 -5.39
C ARG A 22 -5.72 4.71 -4.06
N LYS A 23 -4.50 4.84 -3.53
CA LYS A 23 -4.23 5.63 -2.32
C LYS A 23 -4.64 7.09 -2.51
N LYS A 24 -4.28 7.68 -3.66
CA LYS A 24 -4.67 9.05 -4.04
C LYS A 24 -6.18 9.22 -4.14
N SER A 25 -6.87 8.33 -4.87
CA SER A 25 -8.33 8.38 -4.99
C SER A 25 -9.04 8.18 -3.64
N LEU A 26 -8.59 7.22 -2.82
CA LEU A 26 -9.20 6.98 -1.51
C LEU A 26 -9.03 8.18 -0.57
N ARG A 27 -7.85 8.83 -0.61
CA ARG A 27 -7.58 10.06 0.16
C ARG A 27 -8.50 11.20 -0.23
N ALA A 28 -8.74 11.41 -1.52
CA ALA A 28 -9.63 12.46 -2.02
C ALA A 28 -11.07 12.28 -1.51
N LEU A 29 -11.52 11.03 -1.36
CA LEU A 29 -12.87 10.69 -0.91
C LEU A 29 -13.03 10.69 0.62
N LEU A 30 -11.95 10.83 1.40
CA LEU A 30 -12.03 10.76 2.87
C LEU A 30 -12.89 11.87 3.47
N ALA A 31 -12.89 13.06 2.86
CA ALA A 31 -13.67 14.20 3.33
C ALA A 31 -15.19 13.97 3.21
N ASP A 32 -15.60 13.09 2.28
CA ASP A 32 -17.00 12.78 1.99
C ASP A 32 -17.51 11.55 2.77
N LEU A 33 -16.64 10.85 3.49
CA LEU A 33 -17.02 9.67 4.27
C LEU A 33 -17.73 10.05 5.56
N THR A 34 -18.80 9.31 5.89
CA THR A 34 -19.43 9.42 7.21
C THR A 34 -18.49 8.91 8.31
N PRO A 35 -18.72 9.27 9.58
CA PRO A 35 -17.95 8.74 10.71
C PRO A 35 -17.95 7.19 10.76
N GLU A 36 -19.05 6.55 10.40
CA GLU A 36 -19.16 5.09 10.29
C GLU A 36 -18.29 4.56 9.14
N GLY A 37 -18.30 5.25 7.99
CA GLY A 37 -17.45 4.94 6.84
C GLY A 37 -15.95 5.04 7.18
N LEU A 38 -15.54 6.10 7.87
CA LEU A 38 -14.18 6.27 8.38
C LEU A 38 -13.78 5.16 9.36
N THR A 39 -14.69 4.80 10.27
CA THR A 39 -14.45 3.72 11.23
C THR A 39 -14.31 2.37 10.54
N ALA A 40 -15.20 2.06 9.58
CA ALA A 40 -15.17 0.82 8.82
C ALA A 40 -13.89 0.71 7.98
N LEU A 41 -13.55 1.77 7.24
CA LEU A 41 -12.33 1.81 6.42
C LEU A 41 -11.07 1.69 7.30
N GLY A 42 -11.02 2.43 8.40
CA GLY A 42 -9.92 2.34 9.36
C GLY A 42 -9.73 0.94 9.93
N ASN A 43 -10.82 0.26 10.29
CA ASN A 43 -10.76 -1.13 10.77
C ASN A 43 -10.27 -2.10 9.69
N LEU A 44 -10.67 -1.90 8.44
CA LEU A 44 -10.20 -2.72 7.32
C LEU A 44 -8.69 -2.56 7.12
N LEU A 45 -8.19 -1.33 7.12
CA LEU A 45 -6.77 -1.03 6.95
C LEU A 45 -5.93 -1.55 8.13
N LEU A 46 -6.41 -1.41 9.37
CA LEU A 46 -5.74 -1.94 10.56
C LEU A 46 -5.64 -3.48 10.56
N GLN A 47 -6.64 -4.16 9.99
CA GLN A 47 -6.64 -5.62 9.89
C GLN A 47 -5.87 -6.16 8.68
N GLU A 48 -5.48 -5.30 7.74
CA GLU A 48 -4.80 -5.71 6.51
C GLU A 48 -3.56 -6.58 6.77
N PRO A 49 -2.60 -6.21 7.65
CA PRO A 49 -1.42 -7.04 7.89
C PRO A 49 -1.76 -8.42 8.43
N THR A 50 -2.74 -8.51 9.34
CA THR A 50 -3.16 -9.78 9.94
C THR A 50 -3.84 -10.68 8.91
N ARG A 51 -4.66 -10.09 8.02
CA ARG A 51 -5.33 -10.83 6.94
C ARG A 51 -4.34 -11.32 5.90
N ILE A 52 -3.34 -10.52 5.55
CA ILE A 52 -2.24 -10.93 4.67
C ILE A 52 -1.46 -12.08 5.31
N ALA A 53 -1.06 -11.95 6.57
CA ALA A 53 -0.32 -12.99 7.29
C ALA A 53 -1.09 -14.32 7.32
N ALA A 54 -2.37 -14.30 7.70
CA ALA A 54 -3.20 -15.50 7.73
C ALA A 54 -3.36 -16.15 6.35
N ALA A 55 -3.48 -15.35 5.28
CA ALA A 55 -3.52 -15.86 3.91
C ALA A 55 -2.19 -16.51 3.51
N MET A 56 -1.07 -15.88 3.85
CA MET A 56 0.28 -16.41 3.57
C MET A 56 0.57 -17.69 4.34
N GLU A 57 0.24 -17.75 5.63
CA GLU A 57 0.37 -18.97 6.44
C GLU A 57 -0.41 -20.13 5.82
N ARG A 58 -1.63 -19.88 5.36
CA ARG A 58 -2.43 -20.91 4.69
C ARG A 58 -1.78 -21.38 3.40
N VAL A 59 -1.31 -20.47 2.53
CA VAL A 59 -0.68 -20.83 1.25
C VAL A 59 0.61 -21.61 1.48
N VAL A 60 1.48 -21.13 2.37
CA VAL A 60 2.74 -21.81 2.72
C VAL A 60 2.46 -23.16 3.36
N GLY A 61 1.49 -23.23 4.28
CA GLY A 61 1.09 -24.47 4.93
C GLY A 61 0.61 -25.53 3.94
N HIS A 62 -0.22 -25.16 2.96
CA HIS A 62 -0.65 -26.09 1.91
C HIS A 62 0.52 -26.50 1.02
N ALA A 63 1.37 -25.56 0.59
CA ALA A 63 2.53 -25.88 -0.24
C ALA A 63 3.50 -26.86 0.44
N ILE A 64 3.70 -26.73 1.75
CA ILE A 64 4.51 -27.67 2.54
C ILE A 64 3.81 -29.03 2.66
N ALA A 65 2.51 -29.05 3.00
CA ALA A 65 1.74 -30.27 3.18
C ALA A 65 1.67 -31.10 1.88
N ASP A 66 1.53 -30.43 0.74
CA ASP A 66 1.45 -31.04 -0.58
C ASP A 66 2.84 -31.38 -1.16
N GLY A 67 3.93 -31.06 -0.44
CA GLY A 67 5.31 -31.23 -0.91
C GLY A 67 5.66 -30.38 -2.14
N ASN A 68 4.82 -29.39 -2.48
CA ASN A 68 4.92 -28.61 -3.69
C ASN A 68 5.82 -27.39 -3.49
N THR A 69 7.14 -27.65 -3.54
CA THR A 69 8.19 -26.63 -3.40
C THR A 69 8.21 -25.58 -4.51
N GLU A 70 7.49 -25.81 -5.62
CA GLU A 70 7.37 -24.85 -6.72
C GLU A 70 6.53 -23.63 -6.33
N TRP A 71 5.46 -23.82 -5.55
CA TRP A 71 4.66 -22.71 -5.01
C TRP A 71 5.46 -21.84 -4.07
N LEU A 72 6.35 -22.44 -3.25
CA LEU A 72 7.23 -21.69 -2.35
C LEU A 72 8.26 -20.86 -3.12
N LYS A 73 8.85 -21.43 -4.20
CA LYS A 73 9.77 -20.71 -5.08
C LYS A 73 9.08 -19.56 -5.83
N ASN A 74 7.87 -19.80 -6.34
CA ASN A 74 7.09 -18.77 -7.02
C ASN A 74 6.72 -17.65 -6.05
N LEU A 75 6.27 -17.99 -4.84
CA LEU A 75 5.98 -17.02 -3.79
C LEU A 75 7.21 -16.18 -3.43
N GLU A 76 8.37 -16.82 -3.26
CA GLU A 76 9.64 -16.13 -3.02
C GLU A 76 10.00 -15.18 -4.17
N GLY A 77 9.80 -15.60 -5.42
CA GLY A 77 9.97 -14.76 -6.62
C GLY A 77 9.05 -13.54 -6.60
N TYR A 78 7.75 -13.76 -6.35
CA TYR A 78 6.76 -12.68 -6.24
C TYR A 78 7.11 -11.68 -5.12
N LEU A 79 7.56 -12.16 -3.96
CA LEU A 79 7.97 -11.29 -2.85
C LEU A 79 9.21 -10.47 -3.19
N ARG A 80 10.21 -11.06 -3.87
CA ARG A 80 11.39 -10.33 -4.35
C ARG A 80 11.04 -9.27 -5.38
N ASP A 81 10.15 -9.57 -6.31
CA ASP A 81 9.73 -8.64 -7.36
C ASP A 81 8.81 -7.53 -6.81
N ALA A 82 7.95 -7.85 -5.83
CA ALA A 82 7.17 -6.88 -5.10
C ALA A 82 8.06 -5.94 -4.29
N ALA A 83 9.07 -6.47 -3.58
CA ALA A 83 10.05 -5.65 -2.85
C ALA A 83 10.86 -4.75 -3.79
N ARG A 84 11.26 -5.24 -4.97
CA ARG A 84 11.95 -4.44 -6.00
C ARG A 84 11.04 -3.34 -6.56
N SER A 85 9.76 -3.63 -6.79
CA SER A 85 8.78 -2.66 -7.28
C SER A 85 8.47 -1.59 -6.24
N LEU A 86 8.33 -1.97 -4.97
CA LEU A 86 8.16 -1.03 -3.85
C LEU A 86 9.37 -0.09 -3.73
N ARG A 87 10.58 -0.63 -3.87
CA ARG A 87 11.82 0.18 -3.86
C ARG A 87 11.89 1.16 -5.03
N ARG A 88 11.53 0.72 -6.24
CA ARG A 88 11.46 1.61 -7.42
C ARG A 88 10.37 2.66 -7.29
N ALA A 89 9.23 2.34 -6.68
CA ALA A 89 8.18 3.30 -6.43
C ALA A 89 8.60 4.36 -5.40
N SER A 90 9.40 3.99 -4.39
CA SER A 90 10.00 4.97 -3.46
C SER A 90 11.08 5.83 -4.11
N GLU A 91 11.90 5.26 -5.00
CA GLU A 91 12.97 5.98 -5.71
C GLU A 91 12.41 6.88 -6.84
N GLY A 92 11.36 6.46 -7.53
CA GLY A 92 10.71 7.26 -8.58
C GLY A 92 9.77 8.35 -8.07
N ALA A 93 9.30 8.26 -6.82
CA ALA A 93 8.56 9.35 -6.17
C ALA A 93 9.46 10.55 -5.86
N THR A 94 10.73 10.31 -5.49
CA THR A 94 11.72 11.38 -5.27
C THR A 94 12.06 12.15 -6.55
N ASP A 95 12.19 11.47 -7.69
CA ASP A 95 12.55 12.13 -8.95
C ASP A 95 11.43 13.03 -9.49
N ASN A 96 10.16 12.66 -9.27
CA ASN A 96 9.01 13.40 -9.80
C ASN A 96 8.67 14.65 -8.95
N ASP A 97 9.02 14.65 -7.67
CA ASP A 97 8.86 15.81 -6.79
C ASP A 97 10.00 16.83 -6.98
N GLU A 98 11.23 16.38 -7.26
CA GLU A 98 12.35 17.28 -7.60
C GLU A 98 12.18 17.93 -8.98
N ALA A 99 11.70 17.18 -9.99
CA ALA A 99 11.44 17.73 -11.33
C ALA A 99 10.33 18.81 -11.32
N ASN A 100 9.24 18.59 -10.59
CA ASN A 100 8.16 19.58 -10.48
C ASN A 100 8.58 20.83 -9.68
N GLN A 101 9.50 20.72 -8.72
CA GLN A 101 10.04 21.89 -8.03
C GLN A 101 10.98 22.72 -8.90
N LEU A 102 11.76 22.08 -9.78
CA LEU A 102 12.65 22.78 -10.70
C LEU A 102 11.88 23.55 -11.79
N ASP A 103 10.83 22.95 -12.39
CA ASP A 103 10.02 23.63 -13.41
C ASP A 103 9.34 24.89 -12.86
N HIS A 104 8.83 24.85 -11.63
CA HIS A 104 8.26 26.04 -10.98
C HIS A 104 9.29 27.10 -10.59
N PHE A 105 10.56 26.73 -10.39
CA PHE A 105 11.62 27.67 -10.04
C PHE A 105 12.08 28.49 -11.26
N PHE A 106 12.06 27.89 -12.46
CA PHE A 106 12.46 28.57 -13.70
C PHE A 106 11.34 29.44 -14.30
N ASP A 107 10.07 29.10 -14.10
CA ASP A 107 8.94 29.94 -14.52
C ASP A 107 8.75 31.20 -13.65
N ALA A 108 9.22 31.20 -12.40
CA ALA A 108 9.14 32.36 -11.51
C ALA A 108 10.29 33.37 -11.70
N ALA A 109 11.25 33.08 -12.58
CA ALA A 109 12.45 33.88 -12.83
C ALA A 109 12.48 34.56 -14.21
N ALA A 110 11.39 34.49 -14.98
CA ALA A 110 11.18 35.20 -16.25
C ALA A 110 10.16 36.34 -16.10
#